data_AF-J9G8P5-F1
#
_entry.id   AF-J9G8P5-F1
#
_cell.length_a   1.000
_cell.length_b   1.000
_cell.length_c   1.000
_cell.angle_alpha   90.00
_cell.angle_beta   90.00
_cell.angle_gamma   90.00
#
_symmetry.space_group_name_H-M   'P 1'
#
loop_
_entity.id
_entity.type
_entity.pdbx_description
1 polymer ?
#
loop_
_entity_poly.entity_id
_entity_poly.type
_entity_poly.pdbx_seq_one_letter_code
_entity_poly.pdbx_strand_id
1 'polypeptide(L)'
;MFGGGSDSNAYTPVSAEVEAYEPLIQKYAKKYDIPEYVELIKAVMMQESGGRGLDPMQAAEGSFNTRYPHEPNGIKDPEYSIECGVQELKAALISAEVENPLDMEHIKLALQGYNFGNGYILWAKNNYGGYSYANAVE
;
A
#
# COMPACT_ATOMS: atom_id res chain seq x y z
N MET A 1 6.57 -22.25 4.98
CA MET A 1 5.55 -23.28 5.30
C MET A 1 4.61 -22.69 6.33
N PHE A 2 3.43 -22.24 5.92
CA PHE A 2 2.32 -21.99 6.83
C PHE A 2 1.14 -22.80 6.33
N GLY A 3 0.74 -23.75 7.18
CA GLY A 3 -0.30 -24.73 6.94
C GLY A 3 -1.67 -24.07 6.88
N GLY A 4 -2.53 -24.71 6.09
CA GLY A 4 -3.87 -24.21 5.78
C GLY A 4 -4.91 -24.47 6.86
N GLY A 5 -6.01 -23.75 6.68
CA GLY A 5 -7.35 -24.14 7.10
C GLY A 5 -7.86 -23.41 8.33
N SER A 6 -8.72 -22.41 8.11
CA SER A 6 -10.13 -22.43 8.54
C SER A 6 -10.73 -21.04 8.43
N ASP A 7 -11.92 -20.97 7.83
CA ASP A 7 -12.73 -19.78 7.63
C ASP A 7 -12.84 -18.93 8.90
N SER A 8 -12.22 -17.75 8.86
CA SER A 8 -12.53 -16.69 9.80
C SER A 8 -12.52 -15.37 9.06
N ASN A 9 -13.68 -14.74 8.96
CA ASN A 9 -13.84 -13.31 8.68
C ASN A 9 -13.33 -12.47 9.89
N ALA A 10 -12.21 -12.91 10.49
CA ALA A 10 -11.62 -12.29 11.66
C ALA A 10 -10.90 -11.04 11.18
N TYR A 11 -11.58 -9.91 11.31
CA TYR A 11 -10.94 -8.60 11.32
C TYR A 11 -9.79 -8.67 12.33
N THR A 12 -8.56 -8.65 11.83
CA THR A 12 -7.38 -8.44 12.69
C THR A 12 -7.25 -6.94 12.83
N PRO A 13 -7.49 -6.38 14.04
CA PRO A 13 -7.36 -4.95 14.23
C PRO A 13 -5.94 -4.51 13.92
N VAL A 14 -5.79 -3.37 13.24
CA VAL A 14 -4.49 -2.72 13.12
C VAL A 14 -4.03 -2.19 14.48
N SER A 15 -2.75 -1.82 14.59
CA SER A 15 -2.20 -1.29 15.84
C SER A 15 -2.88 0.04 16.23
N ALA A 16 -2.82 0.39 17.51
CA ALA A 16 -3.31 1.68 17.99
C ALA A 16 -2.56 2.86 17.33
N GLU A 17 -1.28 2.65 17.00
CA GLU A 17 -0.47 3.62 16.27
C GLU A 17 -0.98 3.85 14.84
N VAL A 18 -1.37 2.78 14.13
CA VAL A 18 -2.03 2.92 12.82
C VAL A 18 -3.39 3.62 12.98
N GLU A 19 -4.18 3.25 13.99
CA GLU A 19 -5.49 3.87 14.17
C GLU A 19 -5.42 5.36 14.52
N ALA A 20 -4.36 5.79 15.21
CA ALA A 20 -4.14 7.21 15.48
C ALA A 20 -4.01 8.05 14.19
N TYR A 21 -3.63 7.43 13.07
CA TYR A 21 -3.51 8.09 11.77
C TYR A 21 -4.81 8.08 10.94
N GLU A 22 -5.89 7.44 11.39
CA GLU A 22 -7.14 7.34 10.62
C GLU A 22 -7.64 8.70 10.08
N PRO A 23 -7.65 9.81 10.84
CA PRO A 23 -8.08 11.10 10.31
C PRO A 23 -7.24 11.60 9.13
N LEU A 24 -5.92 11.35 9.17
CA LEU A 24 -5.00 11.72 8.09
C LEU A 24 -5.13 10.78 6.89
N ILE A 25 -5.28 9.48 7.14
CA ILE A 25 -5.54 8.48 6.10
C ILE A 25 -6.83 8.84 5.35
N GLN A 26 -7.93 9.11 6.06
CA GLN A 26 -9.21 9.51 5.45
C GLN A 26 -9.09 10.82 4.67
N LYS A 27 -8.37 11.81 5.20
CA LYS A 27 -8.10 13.09 4.52
C LYS A 27 -7.45 12.86 3.16
N TYR A 28 -6.37 12.07 3.11
CA TYR A 28 -5.63 11.85 1.87
C TYR A 28 -6.31 10.86 0.93
N ALA A 29 -6.96 9.81 1.45
CA ALA A 29 -7.78 8.91 0.65
C ALA A 29 -8.86 9.69 -0.11
N LYS A 30 -9.55 10.61 0.57
CA LYS A 30 -10.51 11.51 -0.06
C LYS A 30 -9.86 12.48 -1.04
N LYS A 31 -8.71 13.09 -0.68
CA LYS A 31 -7.98 14.02 -1.56
C LYS A 31 -7.62 13.37 -2.90
N TYR A 32 -7.27 12.09 -2.87
CA TYR A 32 -6.84 11.33 -4.04
C TYR A 32 -7.93 10.43 -4.64
N ASP A 33 -9.20 10.60 -4.23
CA ASP A 33 -10.35 9.92 -4.82
C ASP A 33 -10.30 8.39 -4.70
N ILE A 34 -9.84 7.91 -3.53
CA ILE A 34 -9.90 6.49 -3.11
C ILE A 34 -10.46 6.31 -1.69
N PRO A 35 -11.53 7.03 -1.27
CA PRO A 35 -12.05 7.00 0.11
C PRO A 35 -12.52 5.62 0.58
N GLU A 36 -12.89 4.73 -0.33
CA GLU A 36 -13.32 3.36 -0.05
C GLU A 36 -12.16 2.41 0.31
N TYR A 37 -10.91 2.86 0.14
CA TYR A 37 -9.70 2.07 0.43
C TYR A 37 -9.02 2.43 1.75
N VAL A 38 -9.71 3.14 2.67
CA VAL A 38 -9.14 3.54 3.98
C VAL A 38 -8.59 2.34 4.77
N GLU A 39 -9.36 1.25 4.84
CA GLU A 39 -8.92 0.04 5.56
C GLU A 39 -7.74 -0.65 4.87
N LEU A 40 -7.66 -0.59 3.53
CA LEU A 40 -6.51 -1.08 2.78
C LEU A 40 -5.26 -0.23 3.07
N ILE A 41 -5.40 1.10 3.14
CA ILE A 41 -4.29 2.01 3.49
C ILE A 41 -3.79 1.73 4.91
N LYS A 42 -4.69 1.51 5.87
CA LYS A 42 -4.32 1.09 7.24
C LYS A 42 -3.56 -0.23 7.24
N ALA A 43 -4.00 -1.21 6.45
CA ALA A 43 -3.32 -2.50 6.32
C ALA A 43 -1.90 -2.35 5.72
N VAL A 44 -1.73 -1.50 4.71
CA VAL A 44 -0.41 -1.16 4.16
C VAL A 44 0.48 -0.53 5.23
N MET A 45 0.01 0.51 5.93
CA MET A 45 0.76 1.13 7.02
C MET A 45 1.15 0.14 8.12
N MET A 46 0.24 -0.77 8.47
CA MET A 46 0.48 -1.82 9.45
C MET A 46 1.62 -2.74 9.02
N GLN A 47 1.66 -3.11 7.75
CA GLN A 47 2.70 -3.94 7.17
C GLN A 47 4.05 -3.22 7.09
N GLU A 48 4.07 -1.94 6.71
CA GLU A 48 5.31 -1.17 6.49
C GLU A 48 6.02 -0.81 7.79
N SER A 49 5.28 -0.38 8.81
CA SER A 49 5.88 0.10 10.06
C SER A 49 5.10 -0.25 11.32
N GLY A 50 3.86 -0.73 11.17
CA GLY A 50 2.92 -0.81 12.29
C GLY A 50 2.48 0.57 12.78
N GLY A 51 2.54 1.61 11.93
CA GLY A 51 2.25 3.01 12.28
C GLY A 51 3.38 3.71 13.06
N ARG A 52 4.61 3.19 13.00
CA ARG A 52 5.73 3.67 13.83
C ARG A 52 6.71 4.52 13.03
N GLY A 53 7.50 5.31 13.76
CA GLY A 53 8.53 6.16 13.19
C GLY A 53 7.97 7.41 12.51
N LEU A 54 8.83 8.08 11.73
CA LEU A 54 8.48 9.31 11.03
C LEU A 54 8.09 9.09 9.57
N ASP A 55 8.27 7.87 9.07
CA ASP A 55 7.86 7.43 7.75
C ASP A 55 6.96 6.19 7.87
N PRO A 56 5.74 6.34 8.45
CA PRO A 56 4.86 5.22 8.76
C PRO A 56 4.39 4.41 7.54
N MET A 57 4.38 5.01 6.35
CA MET A 57 4.06 4.32 5.09
C MET A 57 5.30 3.82 4.33
N GLN A 58 6.52 4.00 4.89
CA GLN A 58 7.81 3.73 4.23
C GLN A 58 7.87 4.29 2.80
N ALA A 59 7.39 5.52 2.63
CA ALA A 59 7.20 6.14 1.32
C ALA A 59 8.43 6.95 0.85
N ALA A 60 9.52 6.98 1.61
CA ALA A 60 10.71 7.78 1.30
C ALA A 60 11.36 7.43 -0.05
N GLU A 61 11.37 6.15 -0.43
CA GLU A 61 11.95 5.69 -1.70
C GLU A 61 10.96 5.79 -2.89
N GLY A 62 9.73 6.24 -2.61
CA GLY A 62 8.66 6.40 -3.59
C GLY A 62 8.86 7.60 -4.53
N SER A 63 8.27 7.50 -5.70
CA SER A 63 8.25 8.53 -6.74
C SER A 63 7.50 9.81 -6.35
N PHE A 64 6.50 9.70 -5.46
CA PHE A 64 5.76 10.85 -4.95
C PHE A 64 6.49 11.61 -3.83
N ASN A 65 7.61 11.09 -3.31
CA ASN A 65 8.48 11.84 -2.42
C ASN A 65 9.31 12.85 -3.22
N THR A 66 9.01 14.13 -3.04
CA THR A 66 9.71 15.26 -3.68
C THR A 66 10.38 16.19 -2.66
N ARG A 67 10.23 15.89 -1.36
CA ARG A 67 10.67 16.77 -0.25
C ARG A 67 11.85 16.23 0.54
N TYR A 68 12.00 14.90 0.63
CA TYR A 68 13.01 14.24 1.47
C TYR A 68 13.92 13.34 0.64
N PRO A 69 15.11 12.98 1.15
CA PRO A 69 16.00 12.03 0.48
C PRO A 69 15.31 10.69 0.19
N HIS A 70 15.67 10.08 -0.94
CA HIS A 70 15.19 8.77 -1.36
C HIS A 70 16.07 7.69 -0.72
N GLU A 71 15.92 7.53 0.59
CA GLU A 71 16.62 6.52 1.38
C GLU A 71 15.68 5.97 2.47
N PRO A 72 15.92 4.76 2.99
CA PRO A 72 15.07 4.16 4.03
C PRO A 72 14.87 5.10 5.22
N ASN A 73 13.61 5.35 5.60
CA ASN A 73 13.23 6.31 6.64
C ASN A 73 13.69 7.76 6.39
N GLY A 74 13.90 8.16 5.12
CA GLY A 74 14.32 9.50 4.73
C GLY A 74 13.29 10.60 5.04
N ILE A 75 11.99 10.26 5.01
CA ILE A 75 10.90 11.17 5.40
C ILE A 75 10.91 11.37 6.92
N LYS A 76 10.85 12.64 7.35
CA LYS A 76 10.82 13.05 8.77
C LYS A 76 9.48 13.68 9.19
N ASP A 77 8.46 13.53 8.37
CA ASP A 77 7.13 14.12 8.50
C ASP A 77 6.08 13.02 8.28
N PRO A 78 5.46 12.50 9.36
CA PRO A 78 4.50 11.40 9.25
C PRO A 78 3.29 11.72 8.36
N GLU A 79 2.80 12.96 8.39
CA GLU A 79 1.67 13.36 7.54
C GLU A 79 2.06 13.32 6.07
N TYR A 80 3.28 13.77 5.75
CA TYR A 80 3.81 13.69 4.40
C TYR A 80 4.07 12.25 3.93
N SER A 81 4.57 11.38 4.81
CA SER A 81 4.69 9.94 4.53
C SER A 81 3.33 9.34 4.14
N ILE A 82 2.26 9.68 4.86
CA ILE A 82 0.90 9.25 4.55
C ILE A 82 0.45 9.78 3.19
N GLU A 83 0.67 11.06 2.91
CA GLU A 83 0.32 11.66 1.61
C GLU A 83 1.02 10.97 0.43
N CYS A 84 2.31 10.68 0.56
CA CYS A 84 3.07 9.96 -0.47
C CYS A 84 2.60 8.51 -0.60
N GLY A 85 2.48 7.78 0.52
CA GLY A 85 2.04 6.38 0.51
C GLY A 85 0.64 6.21 -0.07
N VAL A 86 -0.30 7.11 0.20
CA VAL A 86 -1.65 7.05 -0.40
C VAL A 86 -1.59 7.24 -1.93
N GLN A 87 -0.72 8.12 -2.43
CA GLN A 87 -0.54 8.29 -3.88
C GLN A 87 0.14 7.08 -4.53
N GLU A 88 1.15 6.50 -3.89
CA GLU A 88 1.79 5.26 -4.35
C GLU A 88 0.78 4.11 -4.43
N LEU A 89 -0.04 3.93 -3.39
CA LEU A 89 -1.09 2.91 -3.41
C LEU A 89 -2.11 3.18 -4.51
N LYS A 90 -2.56 4.42 -4.68
CA LYS A 90 -3.45 4.78 -5.80
C LYS A 90 -2.84 4.43 -7.15
N ALA A 91 -1.58 4.80 -7.38
CA ALA A 91 -0.89 4.50 -8.62
C ALA A 91 -0.85 2.97 -8.85
N ALA A 92 -0.57 2.21 -7.80
CA ALA A 92 -0.57 0.75 -7.86
C ALA A 92 -1.96 0.17 -8.16
N LEU A 93 -3.03 0.67 -7.54
CA LEU A 93 -4.42 0.24 -7.81
C LEU A 93 -4.81 0.49 -9.26
N ILE A 94 -4.50 1.67 -9.81
CA ILE A 94 -4.75 2.02 -11.21
C ILE A 94 -3.91 1.13 -12.13
N SER A 95 -2.62 1.00 -11.85
CA SER A 95 -1.71 0.18 -12.64
C SER A 95 -2.08 -1.29 -12.58
N ALA A 96 -2.73 -1.78 -11.52
CA ALA A 96 -3.23 -3.14 -11.41
C ALA A 96 -4.62 -3.32 -12.02
N GLU A 97 -5.29 -2.27 -12.51
CA GLU A 97 -6.67 -2.29 -13.03
C GLU A 97 -7.72 -2.74 -11.99
N VAL A 98 -7.53 -2.36 -10.72
CA VAL A 98 -8.52 -2.61 -9.66
C VAL A 98 -9.81 -1.86 -9.98
N GLU A 99 -10.91 -2.59 -10.14
CA GLU A 99 -12.21 -1.98 -10.48
C GLU A 99 -12.95 -1.45 -9.24
N ASN A 100 -12.83 -2.16 -8.11
CA ASN A 100 -13.54 -1.85 -6.87
C ASN A 100 -12.87 -2.53 -5.66
N PRO A 101 -13.23 -2.16 -4.41
CA PRO A 101 -12.59 -2.73 -3.20
C PRO A 101 -12.79 -4.23 -2.97
N LEU A 102 -13.67 -4.88 -3.73
CA LEU A 102 -13.89 -6.34 -3.66
C LEU A 102 -13.05 -7.10 -4.68
N ASP A 103 -12.33 -6.40 -5.56
CA ASP A 103 -11.43 -6.97 -6.56
C ASP A 103 -10.11 -7.44 -5.92
N MET A 104 -10.22 -8.49 -5.12
CA MET A 104 -9.12 -9.03 -4.33
C MET A 104 -7.98 -9.59 -5.19
N GLU A 105 -8.23 -9.89 -6.46
CA GLU A 105 -7.20 -10.37 -7.39
C GLU A 105 -6.27 -9.23 -7.79
N HIS A 106 -6.82 -8.13 -8.33
CA HIS A 106 -6.02 -6.96 -8.70
C HIS A 106 -5.49 -6.20 -7.49
N ILE A 107 -6.18 -6.21 -6.34
CA ILE A 107 -5.66 -5.60 -5.10
C ILE A 107 -4.37 -6.30 -4.66
N LYS A 108 -4.26 -7.63 -4.79
CA LYS A 108 -3.01 -8.34 -4.46
C LYS A 108 -1.86 -7.91 -5.37
N LEU A 109 -2.14 -7.73 -6.67
CA LEU A 109 -1.14 -7.20 -7.61
C LEU A 109 -0.72 -5.77 -7.25
N ALA A 110 -1.68 -4.92 -6.90
CA ALA A 110 -1.40 -3.55 -6.46
C ALA A 110 -0.50 -3.53 -5.21
N LEU A 111 -0.78 -4.38 -4.22
CA LEU A 111 0.04 -4.47 -3.01
C LEU A 111 1.47 -4.93 -3.31
N GLN A 112 1.67 -5.83 -4.27
CA GLN A 112 3.02 -6.19 -4.71
C GLN A 112 3.72 -5.02 -5.40
N GLY A 113 2.99 -4.29 -6.25
CA GLY A 113 3.52 -3.09 -6.87
C GLY A 113 3.86 -1.97 -5.89
N TYR A 114 3.15 -1.87 -4.78
CA TYR A 114 3.50 -0.95 -3.69
C TYR A 114 4.86 -1.31 -3.07
N ASN A 115 5.12 -2.61 -2.84
CA ASN A 115 6.35 -3.07 -2.20
C ASN A 115 7.58 -3.06 -3.15
N PHE A 116 7.40 -3.42 -4.42
CA PHE A 116 8.48 -3.47 -5.42
C PHE A 116 8.60 -2.20 -6.27
N GLY A 117 7.71 -1.23 -6.07
CA GLY A 117 7.59 -0.02 -6.87
C GLY A 117 6.76 -0.20 -8.15
N ASN A 118 6.17 0.90 -8.64
CA ASN A 118 5.24 0.87 -9.78
C ASN A 118 5.84 0.30 -11.09
N GLY A 119 7.17 0.31 -11.23
CA GLY A 119 7.87 -0.33 -12.37
C GLY A 119 7.65 -1.85 -12.44
N TYR A 120 7.43 -2.50 -11.30
CA TYR A 120 7.13 -3.93 -11.22
C TYR A 120 5.78 -4.27 -11.86
N ILE A 121 4.76 -3.42 -11.68
CA ILE A 121 3.42 -3.69 -12.26
C ILE A 121 3.49 -3.64 -13.80
N LEU A 122 4.21 -2.66 -14.36
CA LEU A 122 4.40 -2.55 -15.81
C LEU A 122 5.22 -3.73 -16.35
N TRP A 123 6.24 -4.18 -15.62
CA TRP A 123 7.00 -5.39 -15.97
C TRP A 123 6.14 -6.65 -15.92
N ALA A 124 5.33 -6.85 -14.87
CA ALA A 124 4.43 -7.99 -14.72
C ALA A 124 3.38 -8.05 -15.84
N LYS A 125 2.79 -6.90 -16.18
CA LYS A 125 1.82 -6.79 -17.29
C LYS A 125 2.45 -7.08 -18.65
N ASN A 126 3.62 -6.51 -18.94
CA ASN A 126 4.27 -6.69 -20.23
C ASN A 126 4.84 -8.10 -20.46
N ASN A 127 5.29 -8.78 -19.40
CA ASN A 127 5.94 -10.09 -19.53
C ASN A 127 5.01 -11.27 -19.27
N TYR A 128 3.91 -11.06 -18.51
CA TYR A 128 3.04 -12.15 -18.06
C TYR A 128 1.54 -11.87 -18.26
N GLY A 129 1.16 -10.74 -18.85
CA GLY A 129 -0.24 -10.36 -19.07
C GLY A 129 -0.99 -9.91 -17.81
N GLY A 130 -0.28 -9.75 -16.67
CA GLY A 130 -0.87 -9.36 -15.38
C GLY A 130 -0.23 -10.07 -14.19
N TYR A 131 -0.99 -10.19 -13.09
CA TYR A 131 -0.62 -10.97 -11.91
C TYR A 131 -0.61 -12.47 -12.22
N SER A 132 0.39 -13.21 -11.74
CA SER A 132 0.34 -14.66 -11.64
C SER A 132 1.04 -15.12 -10.37
N TYR A 133 0.62 -16.24 -9.77
CA TYR A 133 1.32 -16.76 -8.59
C TYR A 133 2.83 -16.98 -8.84
N ALA A 134 3.27 -17.15 -10.09
CA ALA A 134 4.67 -17.37 -10.43
C ALA A 134 5.56 -16.12 -10.35
N ASN A 135 5.04 -14.89 -10.56
CA ASN A 135 5.83 -13.65 -10.43
C ASN A 135 5.81 -13.07 -9.01
N ALA A 136 4.94 -13.60 -8.15
CA ALA A 136 4.75 -13.22 -6.75
C ALA A 136 5.81 -13.78 -5.78
N VAL A 137 6.64 -14.71 -6.24
CA VAL A 137 7.54 -15.53 -5.39
C VAL A 137 9.01 -15.46 -5.84
N GLU A 138 9.32 -14.63 -6.83
CA GLU A 138 10.67 -14.45 -7.38
C GLU A 138 11.46 -13.38 -6.60
#